data_AF-A0A0N8PZY9-F1
#
_entry.id   AF-A0A0N8PZY9-F1
#
_cell.length_a   1.000
_cell.length_b   1.000
_cell.length_c   1.000
_cell.angle_alpha   90.00
_cell.angle_beta   90.00
_cell.angle_gamma   90.00
#
_symmetry.space_group_name_H-M   'P 1'
#
loop_
_entity.id
_entity.type
_entity.pdbx_description
1 polymer ?
#
loop_
_entity_poly.entity_id
_entity_poly.type
_entity_poly.pdbx_seq_one_letter_code
_entity_poly.pdbx_strand_id
1 'polypeptide(L)'
;MAPITHIVAFRYKPTTLDSEKHLVASSFLALQDLCVLEPGTDERYVAVTGGANNSSEGQTKGYEHTFVLTFRNRAERDYYVDQDEAHQRFKELAG
;
A
#
# COMPACT_ATOMS: atom_id res chain seq x y z
N MET A 1 1.39 0.88 23.48
CA MET A 1 1.58 -0.35 22.67
C MET A 1 2.41 0.01 21.45
N ALA A 2 3.23 -0.90 20.94
CA ALA A 2 3.97 -0.65 19.70
C ALA A 2 3.00 -0.53 18.50
N PRO A 3 3.30 0.31 17.50
CA PRO A 3 2.47 0.41 16.30
C PRO A 3 2.45 -0.92 15.52
N ILE A 4 1.42 -1.12 14.72
CA ILE A 4 1.29 -2.30 13.85
C ILE A 4 1.98 -2.02 12.52
N THR A 5 2.97 -2.84 12.16
CA THR A 5 3.62 -2.83 10.85
C THR A 5 2.96 -3.86 9.93
N HIS A 6 2.44 -3.40 8.80
CA HIS A 6 1.86 -4.23 7.75
C HIS A 6 2.74 -4.15 6.50
N ILE A 7 3.19 -5.29 5.99
CA ILE A 7 4.13 -5.35 4.86
C ILE A 7 3.44 -5.99 3.67
N VAL A 8 3.49 -5.32 2.52
CA VAL A 8 2.94 -5.78 1.26
C VAL A 8 4.07 -5.88 0.25
N ALA A 9 4.30 -7.08 -0.29
CA ALA A 9 5.25 -7.31 -1.37
C ALA A 9 4.56 -8.08 -2.49
N PHE A 10 4.67 -7.60 -3.73
CA PHE A 10 4.04 -8.25 -4.87
C PHE A 10 4.87 -8.13 -6.15
N ARG A 11 4.47 -8.92 -7.14
CA ARG A 11 4.96 -8.90 -8.52
C ARG A 11 3.78 -8.71 -9.46
N TYR A 12 4.00 -8.09 -10.59
CA TYR A 12 2.99 -7.89 -11.60
C TYR A 12 2.85 -9.12 -12.50
N LYS A 13 1.79 -9.15 -13.31
CA LYS A 13 1.67 -10.13 -14.38
C LYS A 13 2.73 -9.81 -15.45
N PRO A 14 3.27 -10.80 -16.18
CA PRO A 14 4.26 -10.55 -17.22
C PRO A 14 3.81 -9.60 -18.34
N THR A 15 2.50 -9.45 -18.52
CA THR A 15 1.87 -8.60 -19.54
C THR A 15 1.60 -7.17 -19.05
N THR A 16 1.87 -6.85 -17.78
CA THR A 16 1.62 -5.51 -17.21
C THR A 16 2.63 -4.52 -17.75
N LEU A 17 2.15 -3.41 -18.31
CA LEU A 17 2.96 -2.33 -18.88
C LEU A 17 3.62 -1.49 -17.78
N ASP A 18 4.77 -0.89 -18.06
CA ASP A 18 5.47 -0.04 -17.10
C ASP A 18 4.64 1.16 -16.63
N SER A 19 3.78 1.70 -17.48
CA SER A 19 2.83 2.76 -17.11
C SER A 19 1.79 2.29 -16.10
N GLU A 20 1.31 1.05 -16.22
CA GLU A 20 0.38 0.44 -15.26
C GLU A 20 1.08 0.16 -13.93
N LYS A 21 2.33 -0.35 -13.97
CA LYS A 21 3.14 -0.53 -12.76
C LYS A 21 3.36 0.79 -12.02
N HIS A 22 3.67 1.86 -12.75
CA HIS A 22 3.83 3.19 -12.19
C HIS A 22 2.51 3.71 -11.57
N LEU A 23 1.39 3.49 -12.26
CA LEU A 23 0.07 3.87 -11.76
C LEU A 23 -0.26 3.15 -10.44
N VAL A 24 -0.05 1.84 -10.37
CA VAL A 24 -0.29 1.05 -9.15
C VAL A 24 0.63 1.52 -8.02
N ALA A 25 1.92 1.70 -8.28
CA ALA A 25 2.88 2.11 -7.27
C ALA A 25 2.58 3.52 -6.71
N SER A 26 2.28 4.49 -7.58
CA SER A 26 1.92 5.85 -7.16
C SER A 26 0.57 5.89 -6.43
N SER A 27 -0.41 5.12 -6.88
CA SER A 27 -1.71 4.99 -6.21
C SER A 27 -1.59 4.35 -4.83
N PHE A 28 -0.70 3.36 -4.65
CA PHE A 28 -0.44 2.75 -3.35
C PHE A 28 0.10 3.78 -2.35
N LEU A 29 1.09 4.58 -2.77
CA LEU A 29 1.67 5.63 -1.92
C LEU A 29 0.64 6.70 -1.54
N ALA A 30 -0.26 7.06 -2.47
CA ALA A 30 -1.31 8.04 -2.23
C ALA A 30 -2.32 7.61 -1.14
N LEU A 31 -2.38 6.32 -0.77
CA LEU A 31 -3.28 5.85 0.29
C LEU A 31 -2.99 6.49 1.65
N GLN A 32 -1.75 6.92 1.92
CA GLN A 32 -1.46 7.65 3.16
C GLN A 32 -2.24 8.97 3.27
N ASP A 33 -2.58 9.57 2.13
CA ASP A 33 -3.29 10.86 2.05
C ASP A 33 -4.79 10.66 1.82
N LEU A 34 -5.18 9.55 1.19
CA LEU A 34 -6.58 9.25 0.84
C LEU A 34 -7.33 8.49 1.95
N CYS A 35 -6.64 7.66 2.74
CA CYS A 35 -7.26 6.91 3.83
C CYS A 35 -7.38 7.79 5.08
N VAL A 36 -8.62 8.23 5.35
CA VAL A 36 -9.00 9.03 6.51
C VAL A 36 -10.09 8.30 7.30
N LEU A 37 -10.06 8.41 8.63
CA LEU A 37 -11.07 7.76 9.48
C LEU A 37 -12.45 8.41 9.30
N GLU A 38 -12.48 9.73 9.22
CA GLU A 38 -13.70 10.51 9.07
C GLU A 38 -13.59 11.46 7.87
N PRO A 39 -14.52 11.41 6.89
CA PRO A 39 -14.51 12.33 5.77
C PRO A 39 -14.55 13.79 6.22
N GLY A 40 -13.64 14.61 5.69
CA GLY A 40 -13.54 16.03 6.03
C GLY A 40 -12.65 16.34 7.24
N THR A 41 -12.07 15.32 7.88
CA THR A 41 -11.00 15.50 8.88
C THR A 41 -9.62 15.33 8.23
N ASP A 42 -8.59 15.89 8.86
CA ASP A 42 -7.19 15.68 8.47
C ASP A 42 -6.56 14.47 9.22
N GLU A 43 -7.38 13.61 9.82
CA GLU A 43 -6.93 12.48 10.63
C GLU A 43 -6.52 11.29 9.76
N ARG A 44 -5.32 11.39 9.17
CA ARG A 44 -4.62 10.28 8.52
C ARG A 44 -4.17 9.28 9.58
N TYR A 45 -4.55 8.02 9.39
CA TYR A 45 -4.31 6.95 10.37
C TYR A 45 -3.33 5.87 9.88
N VAL A 46 -2.86 6.00 8.64
CA VAL A 46 -1.89 5.10 8.01
C VAL A 46 -0.72 5.90 7.43
N ALA A 47 0.51 5.46 7.73
CA ALA A 47 1.71 5.96 7.08
C ALA A 47 2.24 4.89 6.12
N VAL A 48 2.59 5.28 4.90
CA VAL A 48 3.04 4.35 3.85
C VAL A 48 4.44 4.74 3.39
N THR A 49 5.34 3.77 3.33
CA THR A 49 6.67 3.92 2.71
C THR A 49 6.96 2.72 1.82
N GLY A 50 7.84 2.86 0.82
CA GLY A 50 8.22 1.75 -0.05
C GLY A 50 8.30 2.15 -1.53
N GLY A 51 8.36 1.14 -2.39
CA GLY A 51 8.47 1.35 -3.84
C GLY A 51 9.07 0.14 -4.57
N ALA A 52 9.67 0.43 -5.73
CA ALA A 52 10.30 -0.57 -6.58
C ALA A 52 11.54 -1.17 -5.92
N ASN A 53 11.70 -2.48 -6.04
CA ASN A 53 12.89 -3.18 -5.57
C ASN A 53 14.09 -2.88 -6.48
N ASN A 54 15.19 -2.43 -5.89
CA ASN A 54 16.45 -2.12 -6.58
C ASN A 54 17.66 -2.90 -6.03
N SER A 55 17.44 -3.95 -5.23
CA SER A 55 18.52 -4.72 -4.62
C SER A 55 19.36 -5.45 -5.69
N SER A 56 20.67 -5.25 -5.64
CA SER A 56 21.65 -5.92 -6.51
C SER A 56 22.07 -7.31 -6.01
N GLU A 57 21.55 -7.76 -4.86
CA GLU A 57 22.02 -8.97 -4.16
C GLU A 57 21.37 -10.26 -4.69
N GLY A 58 20.47 -10.18 -5.68
CA GLY A 58 19.88 -11.36 -6.34
C GLY A 58 18.82 -12.12 -5.52
N GLN A 59 18.48 -11.66 -4.32
CA GLN A 59 17.56 -12.34 -3.39
C GLN A 59 16.12 -11.81 -3.45
N THR A 60 15.72 -11.18 -4.57
CA THR A 60 14.41 -10.52 -4.72
C THR A 60 13.23 -11.49 -4.70
N LYS A 61 13.47 -12.78 -4.98
CA LYS A 61 12.45 -13.83 -5.14
C LYS A 61 11.35 -13.46 -6.16
N GLY A 62 11.68 -12.57 -7.09
CA GLY A 62 10.77 -12.08 -8.13
C GLY A 62 9.76 -11.03 -7.67
N TYR A 63 9.84 -10.52 -6.43
CA TYR A 63 9.04 -9.39 -5.99
C TYR A 63 9.55 -8.08 -6.59
N GLU A 64 8.64 -7.32 -7.21
CA GLU A 64 8.97 -6.09 -7.94
C GLU A 64 8.79 -4.85 -7.07
N HIS A 65 7.81 -4.84 -6.15
CA HIS A 65 7.54 -3.73 -5.25
C HIS A 65 7.34 -4.22 -3.82
N THR A 66 7.69 -3.36 -2.85
CA THR A 66 7.44 -3.60 -1.44
C THR A 66 7.03 -2.30 -0.75
N PHE A 67 5.97 -2.37 0.04
CA PHE A 67 5.44 -1.28 0.84
C PHE A 67 5.35 -1.69 2.30
N VAL A 68 5.62 -0.74 3.18
CA VAL A 68 5.52 -0.84 4.62
C VAL A 68 4.51 0.19 5.10
N LEU A 69 3.44 -0.29 5.72
CA LEU A 69 2.40 0.52 6.30
C LEU A 69 2.48 0.45 7.81
N THR A 70 2.19 1.57 8.47
CA THR A 70 2.16 1.65 9.93
C THR A 70 0.80 2.15 10.40
N PHE A 71 0.21 1.44 11.38
CA PHE A 71 -1.06 1.78 12.02
C PHE A 71 -0.88 1.93 13.53
N ARG A 72 -1.72 2.72 14.20
CA ARG A 72 -1.62 2.91 15.66
C ARG A 72 -2.05 1.67 16.43
N ASN A 73 -3.02 0.93 15.89
CA ASN A 73 -3.59 -0.26 16.52
C ASN A 73 -4.16 -1.25 15.47
N ARG A 74 -4.62 -2.41 15.97
CA ARG A 74 -5.18 -3.48 15.12
C ARG A 74 -6.50 -3.08 14.46
N ALA A 75 -7.37 -2.35 15.15
CA ALA A 75 -8.70 -1.99 14.66
C ALA A 75 -8.61 -1.06 13.45
N GLU A 76 -7.68 -0.10 13.46
CA GLU A 76 -7.39 0.76 12.31
C GLU A 76 -6.90 -0.04 11.10
N ARG A 77 -6.01 -1.02 11.32
CA ARG A 77 -5.56 -1.90 10.23
C ARG A 77 -6.71 -2.74 9.68
N ASP A 78 -7.57 -3.28 10.53
CA ASP A 78 -8.75 -4.04 10.09
C ASP A 78 -9.71 -3.13 9.31
N TYR A 79 -9.99 -1.92 9.78
CA TYR A 79 -10.79 -0.92 9.05
C TYR A 79 -10.20 -0.60 7.67
N TYR A 80 -8.89 -0.32 7.61
CA TYR A 80 -8.18 -0.10 6.34
C TYR A 80 -8.41 -1.26 5.37
N VAL A 81 -8.21 -2.50 5.82
CA VAL A 81 -8.34 -3.67 4.95
C VAL A 81 -9.78 -3.92 4.53
N ASP A 82 -10.75 -3.79 5.43
CA ASP A 82 -12.09 -4.34 5.22
C ASP A 82 -13.14 -3.28 4.84
N GLN A 83 -12.93 -2.00 5.17
CA GLN A 83 -13.98 -0.98 5.12
C GLN A 83 -13.58 0.30 4.38
N ASP A 84 -12.32 0.73 4.45
CA ASP A 84 -11.88 2.00 3.86
C ASP A 84 -12.09 2.03 2.34
N GLU A 85 -12.95 2.93 1.87
CA GLU A 85 -13.33 3.02 0.46
C GLU A 85 -12.15 3.34 -0.46
N ALA A 86 -11.20 4.17 -0.01
CA ALA A 86 -10.04 4.52 -0.82
C ALA A 86 -9.15 3.29 -1.02
N HIS A 87 -8.98 2.48 0.02
CA HIS A 87 -8.27 1.21 -0.11
C HIS A 87 -9.05 0.18 -0.94
N GLN A 88 -10.38 0.08 -0.84
CA GLN A 88 -11.15 -0.83 -1.71
C GLN A 88 -11.02 -0.44 -3.19
N ARG A 89 -11.11 0.85 -3.53
CA ARG A 89 -10.88 1.33 -4.90
C ARG A 89 -9.47 1.02 -5.39
N PHE A 90 -8.47 1.12 -4.50
CA PHE A 90 -7.11 0.71 -4.84
C PHE A 90 -7.01 -0.79 -5.16
N LYS A 91 -7.68 -1.67 -4.39
CA LYS A 91 -7.69 -3.12 -4.69
C LYS A 91 -8.27 -3.39 -6.08
N GLU A 92 -9.37 -2.73 -6.43
CA GLU A 92 -9.98 -2.86 -7.76
C GLU A 92 -9.02 -2.40 -8.88
N LEU A 93 -8.27 -1.32 -8.66
CA LEU A 93 -7.25 -0.83 -9.59
C LEU A 93 -6.06 -1.78 -9.70
N ALA A 94 -5.61 -2.38 -8.60
CA ALA A 94 -4.47 -3.29 -8.56
C ALA A 94 -4.77 -4.67 -9.19
N GLY A 95 -6.04 -5.09 -9.18
CA GLY A 95 -6.53 -6.32 -9.82
C GLY A 95 -6.26 -7.58 -9.02
#